data_AF-A0A6N7Q2Z0-F1
#
_entry.id   AF-A0A6N7Q2Z0-F1
#
_cell.length_a   1.000
_cell.length_b   1.000
_cell.length_c   1.000
_cell.angle_alpha   90.00
_cell.angle_beta   90.00
_cell.angle_gamma   90.00
#
_symmetry.space_group_name_H-M   'P 1'
#
loop_
_entity.id
_entity.type
_entity.pdbx_description
1 polymer ?
#
loop_
_entity_poly.entity_id
_entity_poly.type
_entity_poly.pdbx_seq_one_letter_code
_entity_poly.pdbx_strand_id
1 'polypeptide(L)'
;MDRATFASRLETASLRARDFARELVLEHLPDEIRFDVVLNASYDGNPLHPDEVVFPGDGERFSRADLKGVDATTVLDLLLRDGMVPEWINLTVTHEHGGKTFIEVLCCGRFTANESLLYHAEEGYPPFHVLGPSIPPHVETPSRSRYSLYWSMEVHDDELERLDGRDQVQTLCLRGGGIHDHTLERLARLHRLRSLRLEGTSVRGEGLVHAVGGALQYLMISGSLVRIDGLACLPSSLSSLVSLTLDESPLVEGELAHLQRMTRVHTLELTNTSVTDEGARLLAAAPTLRELDLSGTAISDGACAHLGRMAALETLSLDRTAVTDAGVRHLANVPRLRFLSLAGTGVTDRGAASLVDSTCLQQVDLHDTQVTPTGVALLRKRKIYVVRAPRRGNAVPAS
;
A
#
# COMPACT_ATOMS: atom_id res chain seq x y z
N MET A 1 5.09 -18.55 27.16
CA MET A 1 4.11 -19.44 26.51
C MET A 1 4.82 -20.68 25.96
N ASP A 2 4.25 -21.87 26.10
CA ASP A 2 4.79 -23.08 25.45
C ASP A 2 4.32 -23.23 23.99
N ARG A 3 5.02 -24.06 23.22
CA ARG A 3 4.77 -24.24 21.79
C ARG A 3 3.41 -24.85 21.49
N ALA A 4 2.93 -25.79 22.31
CA ALA A 4 1.64 -26.44 22.08
C ALA A 4 0.48 -25.45 22.26
N THR A 5 0.56 -24.62 23.30
CA THR A 5 -0.40 -23.53 23.55
C THR A 5 -0.41 -22.54 22.38
N PHE A 6 0.76 -22.07 21.95
CA PHE A 6 0.83 -21.11 20.84
C PHE A 6 0.33 -21.70 19.51
N ALA A 7 0.67 -22.97 19.22
CA ALA A 7 0.18 -23.68 18.04
C ALA A 7 -1.34 -23.82 18.03
N SER A 8 -1.95 -24.19 19.16
CA SER A 8 -3.41 -24.31 19.28
C SER A 8 -4.11 -22.96 19.08
N ARG A 9 -3.52 -21.87 19.60
CA ARG A 9 -4.06 -20.51 19.38
C ARG A 9 -3.95 -20.07 17.92
N LEU A 10 -2.80 -20.30 17.28
CA LEU A 10 -2.61 -20.02 15.84
C LEU A 10 -3.62 -20.78 14.98
N GLU A 11 -3.79 -22.08 15.23
CA GLU A 11 -4.74 -22.93 14.50
C GLU A 11 -6.17 -22.40 14.67
N THR A 12 -6.60 -22.16 15.91
CA THR A 12 -7.95 -21.65 16.22
C THR A 12 -8.23 -20.32 15.52
N ALA A 13 -7.30 -19.37 15.61
CA ALA A 13 -7.45 -18.07 14.99
C ALA A 13 -7.45 -18.15 13.45
N SER A 14 -6.61 -19.01 12.86
CA SER A 14 -6.54 -19.21 11.41
C SER A 14 -7.83 -19.82 10.83
N LEU A 15 -8.40 -20.81 11.53
CA LEU A 15 -9.68 -21.41 11.14
C LEU A 15 -10.81 -20.37 11.22
N ARG A 16 -10.87 -19.59 12.30
CA ARG A 16 -11.85 -18.49 12.44
C ARG A 16 -11.71 -17.46 11.34
N ALA A 17 -10.50 -17.05 10.99
CA ALA A 17 -10.26 -16.09 9.92
C ALA A 17 -10.78 -16.57 8.57
N ARG A 18 -10.48 -17.82 8.19
CA ARG A 18 -10.98 -18.44 6.97
C ARG A 18 -12.50 -18.55 6.96
N ASP A 19 -13.08 -19.08 8.04
CA ASP A 19 -14.52 -19.34 8.09
C ASP A 19 -15.33 -18.04 8.10
N PHE A 20 -14.85 -17.00 8.79
CA PHE A 20 -15.42 -15.65 8.69
C PHE A 20 -15.31 -15.09 7.26
N ALA A 21 -14.17 -15.26 6.60
CA ALA A 21 -14.01 -14.80 5.22
C ALA A 21 -14.96 -15.51 4.23
N ARG A 22 -15.22 -16.81 4.40
CA ARG A 22 -16.16 -17.58 3.55
C ARG A 22 -17.57 -16.99 3.50
N GLU A 23 -17.99 -16.25 4.53
CA GLU A 23 -19.28 -15.56 4.58
C GLU A 23 -19.31 -14.30 3.70
N LEU A 24 -18.15 -13.69 3.46
CA LEU A 24 -18.01 -12.38 2.84
C LEU A 24 -17.44 -12.42 1.42
N VAL A 25 -16.70 -13.47 1.06
CA VAL A 25 -15.98 -13.52 -0.23
C VAL A 25 -16.68 -14.43 -1.23
N LEU A 26 -16.58 -14.17 -2.53
CA LEU A 26 -17.20 -14.98 -3.60
C LEU A 26 -16.44 -16.30 -3.81
N GLU A 27 -15.13 -16.29 -3.62
CA GLU A 27 -14.24 -17.43 -3.82
C GLU A 27 -14.55 -18.55 -2.83
N HIS A 28 -14.35 -19.79 -3.28
CA HIS A 28 -14.26 -20.92 -2.37
C HIS A 28 -12.87 -20.87 -1.71
N LEU A 29 -12.83 -20.73 -0.39
CA LEU A 29 -11.59 -20.76 0.39
C LEU A 29 -11.32 -22.20 0.87
N PRO A 30 -10.28 -22.90 0.38
CA PRO A 30 -9.99 -24.30 0.74
C PRO A 30 -9.49 -24.47 2.17
N ASP A 31 -9.47 -25.71 2.67
CA ASP A 31 -9.11 -25.97 4.06
C ASP A 31 -7.61 -25.86 4.37
N GLU A 32 -6.75 -26.13 3.39
CA GLU A 32 -5.30 -25.96 3.56
C GLU A 32 -4.95 -24.47 3.65
N ILE A 33 -4.23 -24.08 4.71
CA ILE A 33 -3.85 -22.70 4.99
C ILE A 33 -2.34 -22.52 4.81
N ARG A 34 -1.96 -21.43 4.16
CA ARG A 34 -0.58 -20.91 4.06
C ARG A 34 -0.52 -19.47 4.58
N PHE A 35 0.66 -19.05 5.01
CA PHE A 35 0.84 -17.78 5.68
C PHE A 35 1.82 -16.87 4.96
N ASP A 36 1.46 -15.60 4.82
CA ASP A 36 2.36 -14.53 4.40
C ASP A 36 2.72 -13.70 5.63
N VAL A 37 3.94 -13.86 6.16
CA VAL A 37 4.32 -13.27 7.45
C VAL A 37 5.00 -11.91 7.26
N VAL A 38 4.50 -10.91 7.98
CA VAL A 38 5.08 -9.56 8.03
C VAL A 38 5.52 -9.27 9.46
N LEU A 39 6.84 -9.30 9.67
CA LEU A 39 7.49 -9.01 10.96
C LEU A 39 7.59 -7.50 11.20
N ASN A 40 7.59 -7.11 12.48
CA ASN A 40 7.89 -5.75 12.95
C ASN A 40 7.00 -4.65 12.35
N ALA A 41 5.72 -4.94 12.13
CA ALA A 41 4.78 -4.06 11.41
C ALA A 41 4.56 -2.69 12.06
N SER A 42 4.90 -2.53 13.33
CA SER A 42 4.49 -1.37 14.15
C SER A 42 5.55 -0.87 15.12
N TYR A 43 6.83 -1.23 14.92
CA TYR A 43 7.85 -0.76 15.85
C TYR A 43 8.00 0.76 15.77
N ASP A 44 7.63 1.43 16.85
CA ASP A 44 7.42 2.88 16.95
C ASP A 44 8.56 3.61 17.69
N GLY A 45 9.53 2.87 18.21
CA GLY A 45 10.66 3.41 18.97
C GLY A 45 10.29 3.93 20.37
N ASN A 46 9.08 3.66 20.85
CA ASN A 46 8.70 3.97 22.23
C ASN A 46 9.47 3.08 23.23
N PRO A 47 9.67 3.51 24.49
CA PRO A 47 10.35 2.70 25.50
C PRO A 47 9.71 1.31 25.67
N LEU A 48 10.54 0.31 25.95
CA LEU A 48 10.10 -1.06 26.20
C LEU A 48 9.63 -1.22 27.65
N HIS A 49 8.60 -2.05 27.87
CA HIS A 49 8.34 -2.60 29.19
C HIS A 49 9.50 -3.54 29.61
N PRO A 50 9.81 -3.71 30.91
CA PRO A 50 10.87 -4.62 31.36
C PRO A 50 10.76 -6.07 30.87
N ASP A 51 9.54 -6.53 30.57
CA ASP A 51 9.24 -7.88 30.07
C ASP A 51 9.16 -7.96 28.52
N GLU A 52 9.52 -6.88 27.83
CA GLU A 52 9.51 -6.80 26.37
C GLU A 52 10.92 -6.95 25.79
N VAL A 53 11.00 -7.66 24.67
CA VAL A 53 12.20 -7.84 23.87
C VAL A 53 11.90 -7.50 22.41
N VAL A 54 12.87 -6.92 21.72
CA VAL A 54 12.77 -6.61 20.28
C VAL A 54 13.87 -7.31 19.50
N PHE A 55 13.60 -7.62 18.24
CA PHE A 55 14.52 -8.31 17.34
C PHE A 55 14.84 -7.44 16.10
N PRO A 56 15.66 -6.38 16.25
CA PRO A 56 15.90 -5.42 15.19
C PRO A 56 16.58 -6.02 13.95
N GLY A 57 17.32 -7.13 14.10
CA GLY A 57 17.98 -7.84 13.00
C GLY A 57 17.04 -8.60 12.07
N ASP A 58 15.75 -8.72 12.40
CA ASP A 58 14.78 -9.46 11.56
C ASP A 58 14.64 -8.83 10.16
N GLY A 59 14.74 -7.51 10.05
CA GLY A 59 14.69 -6.80 8.76
C GLY A 59 15.90 -7.04 7.85
N GLU A 60 17.04 -7.47 8.42
CA GLU A 60 18.23 -7.87 7.66
C GLU A 60 18.23 -9.37 7.35
N ARG A 61 17.58 -10.16 8.21
CA ARG A 61 17.60 -11.63 8.15
C ARG A 61 16.58 -12.22 7.20
N PHE A 62 15.40 -11.61 7.09
CA PHE A 62 14.31 -12.12 6.28
C PHE A 62 13.83 -11.05 5.31
N SER A 63 13.87 -11.36 4.01
CA SER A 63 13.16 -10.56 3.03
C SER A 63 11.66 -10.88 3.09
N ARG A 64 10.81 -9.96 2.61
CA ARG A 64 9.37 -10.23 2.46
C ARG A 64 9.09 -11.43 1.56
N ALA A 65 9.98 -11.74 0.61
CA ALA A 65 9.81 -12.88 -0.28
C ALA A 65 10.04 -14.22 0.45
N ASP A 66 10.99 -14.25 1.41
CA ASP A 66 11.31 -15.47 2.17
C ASP A 66 10.16 -15.94 3.06
N LEU A 67 9.23 -15.03 3.38
CA LEU A 67 8.14 -15.24 4.33
C LEU A 67 6.76 -15.37 3.68
N LYS A 68 6.71 -15.62 2.36
CA LYS A 68 5.46 -15.86 1.63
C LYS A 68 5.10 -17.33 1.55
N GLY A 69 3.82 -17.64 1.70
CA GLY A 69 3.26 -18.98 1.54
C GLY A 69 3.82 -20.04 2.50
N VAL A 70 4.35 -19.64 3.66
CA VAL A 70 4.96 -20.55 4.63
C VAL A 70 3.91 -21.39 5.36
N ASP A 71 4.33 -22.49 5.98
CA ASP A 71 3.47 -23.36 6.76
C ASP A 71 3.35 -22.90 8.23
N ALA A 72 2.40 -23.49 8.97
CA ALA A 72 2.20 -23.17 10.38
C ALA A 72 3.46 -23.44 11.22
N THR A 73 4.23 -24.49 10.92
CA THR A 73 5.47 -24.81 11.63
C THR A 73 6.47 -23.67 11.54
N THR A 74 6.64 -23.11 10.34
CA THR A 74 7.53 -21.98 10.08
C THR A 74 7.05 -20.74 10.82
N VAL A 75 5.73 -20.46 10.85
CA VAL A 75 5.17 -19.35 11.64
C VAL A 75 5.50 -19.52 13.13
N LEU A 76 5.37 -20.73 13.67
CA LEU A 76 5.71 -21.00 15.07
C LEU A 76 7.20 -20.79 15.34
N ASP A 77 8.08 -21.23 14.44
CA ASP A 77 9.53 -21.06 14.58
C ASP A 77 9.96 -19.59 14.46
N LEU A 78 9.24 -18.80 13.66
CA LEU A 78 9.48 -17.37 13.50
C LEU A 78 8.99 -16.55 14.70
N LEU A 79 7.83 -16.89 15.26
CA LEU A 79 7.13 -16.03 16.22
C LEU A 79 7.24 -16.49 17.67
N LEU A 80 7.53 -17.76 17.95
CA LEU A 80 7.78 -18.24 19.32
C LEU A 80 9.29 -18.32 19.57
N ARG A 81 9.81 -17.39 20.36
CA ARG A 81 11.26 -17.26 20.63
C ARG A 81 11.50 -17.28 22.14
N ASP A 82 12.16 -18.33 22.62
CA ASP A 82 12.48 -18.49 24.05
C ASP A 82 11.27 -18.31 24.99
N GLY A 83 10.10 -18.80 24.57
CA GLY A 83 8.85 -18.68 25.32
C GLY A 83 8.13 -17.33 25.19
N MET A 84 8.67 -16.39 24.41
CA MET A 84 8.09 -15.10 24.09
C MET A 84 7.38 -15.14 22.73
N VAL A 85 6.31 -14.35 22.60
CA VAL A 85 5.54 -14.17 21.36
C VAL A 85 5.28 -12.67 21.12
N PRO A 86 4.93 -12.22 19.90
CA PRO A 86 4.51 -10.84 19.67
C PRO A 86 3.32 -10.45 20.57
N GLU A 87 3.29 -9.20 21.04
CA GLU A 87 2.16 -8.69 21.84
C GLU A 87 0.82 -8.72 21.10
N TRP A 88 0.85 -8.47 19.78
CA TRP A 88 -0.31 -8.60 18.92
C TRP A 88 0.06 -9.21 17.56
N ILE A 89 -0.88 -9.98 17.01
CA ILE A 89 -0.81 -10.58 15.68
C ILE A 89 -2.17 -10.42 15.00
N ASN A 90 -2.22 -9.69 13.88
CA ASN A 90 -3.41 -9.57 13.06
C ASN A 90 -3.40 -10.61 11.94
N LEU A 91 -4.53 -11.26 11.74
CA LEU A 91 -4.76 -12.23 10.68
C LEU A 91 -5.74 -11.65 9.65
N THR A 92 -5.37 -11.67 8.38
CA THR A 92 -6.22 -11.24 7.27
C THR A 92 -6.20 -12.26 6.15
N VAL A 93 -7.38 -12.71 5.70
CA VAL A 93 -7.46 -13.61 4.54
C VAL A 93 -7.27 -12.79 3.27
N THR A 94 -6.22 -13.07 2.51
CA THR A 94 -5.83 -12.21 1.38
C THR A 94 -6.28 -12.78 0.03
N HIS A 95 -6.13 -14.09 -0.17
CA HIS A 95 -6.42 -14.73 -1.46
C HIS A 95 -6.57 -16.26 -1.37
N GLU A 96 -7.03 -16.85 -2.47
CA GLU A 96 -6.94 -18.28 -2.77
C GLU A 96 -5.92 -18.47 -3.90
N HIS A 97 -5.05 -19.46 -3.76
CA HIS A 97 -4.16 -19.88 -4.84
C HIS A 97 -3.85 -21.37 -4.75
N GLY A 98 -3.99 -22.07 -5.88
CA GLY A 98 -3.58 -23.47 -6.00
C GLY A 98 -4.31 -24.42 -5.05
N GLY A 99 -5.57 -24.12 -4.70
CA GLY A 99 -6.32 -24.95 -3.77
C GLY A 99 -5.98 -24.71 -2.30
N LYS A 100 -5.41 -23.55 -1.96
CA LYS A 100 -5.00 -23.16 -0.61
C LYS A 100 -5.54 -21.77 -0.27
N THR A 101 -5.89 -21.56 1.00
CA THR A 101 -6.22 -20.25 1.56
C THR A 101 -4.96 -19.57 2.09
N PHE A 102 -4.73 -18.32 1.73
CA PHE A 102 -3.59 -17.54 2.23
C PHE A 102 -4.05 -16.53 3.28
N ILE A 103 -3.33 -16.50 4.40
CA ILE A 103 -3.56 -15.59 5.53
C ILE A 103 -2.31 -14.75 5.73
N GLU A 104 -2.45 -13.42 5.64
CA GLU A 104 -1.41 -12.50 6.08
C GLU A 104 -1.35 -12.50 7.61
N VAL A 105 -0.12 -12.61 8.13
CA VAL A 105 0.20 -12.57 9.56
C VAL A 105 1.00 -11.31 9.82
N LEU A 106 0.32 -10.24 10.20
CA LEU A 106 0.94 -8.96 10.54
C LEU A 106 1.21 -8.93 12.04
N CYS A 107 2.46 -8.82 12.46
CA CYS A 107 2.81 -8.85 13.88
C CYS A 107 3.68 -7.67 14.31
N CYS A 108 3.51 -7.24 15.55
CA CYS A 108 4.37 -6.23 16.14
C CYS A 108 5.79 -6.74 16.36
N GLY A 109 6.73 -5.81 16.53
CA GLY A 109 8.12 -6.15 16.80
C GLY A 109 8.47 -6.37 18.28
N ARG A 110 7.50 -6.21 19.18
CA ARG A 110 7.67 -6.38 20.62
C ARG A 110 7.22 -7.76 21.04
N PHE A 111 8.11 -8.50 21.69
CA PHE A 111 7.87 -9.86 22.13
C PHE A 111 7.88 -9.91 23.64
N THR A 112 6.99 -10.72 24.20
CA THR A 112 6.91 -10.90 25.65
C THR A 112 6.50 -12.32 26.02
N ALA A 113 6.97 -12.79 27.17
CA ALA A 113 6.48 -14.01 27.80
C ALA A 113 5.34 -13.74 28.78
N ASN A 114 5.06 -12.46 29.08
CA ASN A 114 4.05 -12.05 30.03
C ASN A 114 2.66 -12.05 29.35
N GLU A 115 1.83 -13.03 29.67
CA GLU A 115 0.50 -13.16 29.06
C GLU A 115 -0.42 -11.96 29.33
N SER A 116 -0.20 -11.17 30.40
CA SER A 116 -1.01 -9.99 30.67
C SER A 116 -0.73 -8.81 29.73
N LEU A 117 0.38 -8.87 29.00
CA LEU A 117 0.75 -7.87 27.99
C LEU A 117 0.27 -8.25 26.58
N LEU A 118 -0.24 -9.47 26.40
CA LEU A 118 -0.76 -9.90 25.11
C LEU A 118 -2.13 -9.27 24.84
N TYR A 119 -2.26 -8.70 23.65
CA TYR A 119 -3.51 -8.10 23.18
C TYR A 119 -4.52 -9.19 22.81
N HIS A 120 -5.78 -8.78 22.64
CA HIS A 120 -6.87 -9.65 22.18
C HIS A 120 -7.14 -10.85 23.11
N ALA A 121 -6.81 -10.71 24.39
CA ALA A 121 -7.08 -11.74 25.41
C ALA A 121 -8.57 -12.08 25.50
N GLU A 122 -9.44 -11.10 25.25
CA GLU A 122 -10.89 -11.24 25.21
C GLU A 122 -11.41 -12.17 24.10
N GLU A 123 -10.61 -12.42 23.06
CA GLU A 123 -10.98 -13.33 21.97
C GLU A 123 -10.77 -14.82 22.30
N GLY A 124 -10.02 -15.10 23.38
CA GLY A 124 -9.74 -16.44 23.87
C GLY A 124 -8.49 -17.11 23.25
N TYR A 125 -7.74 -16.40 22.41
CA TYR A 125 -6.48 -16.87 21.81
C TYR A 125 -5.43 -15.76 21.66
N PRO A 126 -5.06 -15.03 22.74
CA PRO A 126 -4.03 -14.00 22.64
C PRO A 126 -2.71 -14.60 22.13
N PRO A 127 -1.98 -13.93 21.21
CA PRO A 127 -2.12 -12.52 20.83
C PRO A 127 -2.88 -12.27 19.50
N PHE A 128 -3.68 -13.23 19.02
CA PHE A 128 -4.26 -13.16 17.66
C PHE A 128 -5.56 -12.34 17.59
N HIS A 129 -5.68 -11.52 16.54
CA HIS A 129 -6.88 -10.80 16.14
C HIS A 129 -7.27 -11.13 14.71
N VAL A 130 -8.54 -11.44 14.47
CA VAL A 130 -9.07 -11.71 13.13
C VAL A 130 -9.69 -10.44 12.56
N LEU A 131 -9.03 -9.83 11.57
CA LEU A 131 -9.54 -8.62 10.88
C LEU A 131 -10.59 -8.95 9.80
N GLY A 132 -10.58 -10.19 9.30
CA GLY A 132 -11.41 -10.65 8.19
C GLY A 132 -10.68 -10.70 6.85
N PRO A 133 -11.43 -10.84 5.75
CA PRO A 133 -10.85 -10.83 4.40
C PRO A 133 -10.41 -9.42 3.98
N SER A 134 -9.34 -9.33 3.19
CA SER A 134 -8.96 -8.08 2.53
C SER A 134 -10.14 -7.49 1.76
N ILE A 135 -10.39 -6.19 1.94
CA ILE A 135 -11.51 -5.49 1.28
C ILE A 135 -10.96 -4.81 0.01
N PRO A 136 -11.44 -5.19 -1.18
CA PRO A 136 -11.05 -4.51 -2.41
C PRO A 136 -11.50 -3.05 -2.42
N PRO A 137 -10.78 -2.15 -3.10
CA PRO A 137 -11.04 -0.71 -3.03
C PRO A 137 -12.38 -0.28 -3.67
N HIS A 138 -13.01 -1.13 -4.47
CA HIS A 138 -14.34 -0.87 -5.05
C HIS A 138 -15.50 -1.31 -4.15
N VAL A 139 -15.22 -1.91 -2.98
CA VAL A 139 -16.23 -2.44 -2.08
C VAL A 139 -16.46 -1.45 -0.94
N GLU A 140 -17.64 -0.85 -0.89
CA GLU A 140 -18.07 0.00 0.22
C GLU A 140 -18.58 -0.88 1.39
N THR A 141 -18.02 -0.67 2.59
CA THR A 141 -18.56 -1.23 3.83
C THR A 141 -19.67 -0.31 4.38
N PRO A 142 -20.79 -0.82 4.92
CA PRO A 142 -21.07 -2.20 5.35
C PRO A 142 -22.10 -2.90 4.45
N SER A 143 -21.87 -2.98 3.13
CA SER A 143 -22.74 -3.82 2.30
C SER A 143 -22.57 -5.30 2.68
N ARG A 144 -23.67 -6.02 2.92
CA ARG A 144 -23.65 -7.49 3.14
C ARG A 144 -23.42 -8.28 1.84
N SER A 145 -23.05 -7.60 0.76
CA SER A 145 -22.84 -8.21 -0.54
C SER A 145 -21.48 -8.90 -0.56
N ARG A 146 -21.46 -10.17 -0.96
CA ARG A 146 -20.19 -10.89 -1.14
C ARG A 146 -19.38 -10.26 -2.26
N TYR A 147 -18.06 -10.23 -2.09
CA TYR A 147 -17.12 -9.64 -3.05
C TYR A 147 -15.96 -10.58 -3.37
N SER A 148 -15.27 -10.32 -4.47
CA SER A 148 -14.10 -11.11 -4.87
C SER A 148 -12.86 -10.66 -4.08
N LEU A 149 -12.17 -11.56 -3.38
CA LEU A 149 -10.79 -11.31 -2.94
C LEU A 149 -9.89 -11.06 -4.14
N TYR A 150 -8.70 -10.50 -3.94
CA TYR A 150 -7.68 -10.51 -4.99
C TYR A 150 -7.43 -11.97 -5.38
N TRP A 151 -8.07 -12.43 -6.46
CA TRP A 151 -7.83 -13.76 -6.96
C TRP A 151 -6.42 -13.71 -7.55
N SER A 152 -5.47 -14.27 -6.80
CA SER A 152 -4.05 -14.07 -7.04
C SER A 152 -3.51 -15.29 -7.75
N MET A 153 -3.04 -15.06 -8.96
CA MET A 153 -2.34 -16.06 -9.73
C MET A 153 -0.89 -15.64 -9.89
N GLU A 154 0.04 -16.47 -9.41
CA GLU A 154 1.29 -16.62 -10.14
C GLU A 154 0.93 -17.34 -11.43
N VAL A 155 1.04 -16.62 -12.55
CA VAL A 155 0.75 -17.20 -13.87
C VAL A 155 2.08 -17.47 -14.54
N HIS A 156 2.36 -18.74 -14.78
CA HIS A 156 3.31 -19.15 -15.81
C HIS A 156 2.56 -19.32 -17.13
N ASP A 157 3.24 -19.04 -18.24
CA ASP A 157 2.79 -18.67 -19.59
C ASP A 157 1.38 -19.11 -20.10
N ASP A 158 0.76 -20.20 -19.60
CA ASP A 158 -0.53 -20.71 -20.08
C ASP A 158 -1.62 -20.98 -19.00
N GLU A 159 -1.46 -20.51 -17.76
CA GLU A 159 -2.43 -20.83 -16.69
C GLU A 159 -3.71 -19.99 -16.65
N LEU A 160 -3.88 -19.00 -17.55
CA LEU A 160 -5.10 -18.16 -17.58
C LEU A 160 -6.38 -18.93 -17.95
N GLU A 161 -6.27 -20.15 -18.48
CA GLU A 161 -7.43 -21.06 -18.64
C GLU A 161 -8.12 -21.35 -17.31
N ARG A 162 -7.43 -21.19 -16.18
CA ARG A 162 -8.02 -21.32 -14.83
C ARG A 162 -9.08 -20.24 -14.53
N LEU A 163 -9.16 -19.17 -15.34
CA LEU A 163 -10.23 -18.18 -15.30
C LEU A 163 -11.50 -18.63 -16.03
N ASP A 164 -11.47 -19.72 -16.78
CA ASP A 164 -12.64 -20.19 -17.53
C ASP A 164 -13.77 -20.56 -16.55
N GLY A 165 -14.97 -20.02 -16.80
CA GLY A 165 -16.13 -20.16 -15.91
C GLY A 165 -16.12 -19.26 -14.66
N ARG A 166 -15.15 -18.35 -14.52
CA ARG A 166 -15.03 -17.42 -13.38
C ARG A 166 -15.51 -16.00 -13.69
N ASP A 167 -16.61 -15.87 -14.42
CA ASP A 167 -17.17 -14.57 -14.86
C ASP A 167 -17.65 -13.66 -13.71
N GLN A 168 -17.66 -14.19 -12.49
CA GLN A 168 -18.03 -13.50 -11.26
C GLN A 168 -16.87 -12.72 -10.61
N VAL A 169 -15.63 -12.94 -11.03
CA VAL A 169 -14.44 -12.29 -10.46
C VAL A 169 -14.56 -10.77 -10.61
N GLN A 170 -14.34 -10.08 -9.49
CA GLN A 170 -14.35 -8.61 -9.43
C GLN A 170 -12.94 -8.06 -9.21
N THR A 171 -12.06 -8.86 -8.62
CA THR A 171 -10.70 -8.48 -8.26
C THR A 171 -9.72 -9.55 -8.76
N LEU A 172 -8.74 -9.14 -9.57
CA LEU A 172 -7.75 -10.05 -10.14
C LEU A 172 -6.35 -9.53 -9.87
N CYS A 173 -5.45 -10.40 -9.41
CA CYS A 173 -4.03 -10.13 -9.31
C CYS A 173 -3.26 -11.14 -10.15
N LEU A 174 -2.58 -10.68 -11.19
CA LEU A 174 -1.71 -11.48 -12.04
C LEU A 174 -0.27 -11.13 -11.74
N ARG A 175 0.53 -12.16 -11.44
CA ARG A 175 1.94 -12.00 -11.07
C ARG A 175 2.82 -12.83 -11.99
N GLY A 176 3.97 -12.27 -12.37
CA GLY A 176 5.03 -12.98 -13.07
C GLY A 176 5.23 -12.60 -14.53
N GLY A 177 6.43 -12.90 -15.04
CA GLY A 177 6.93 -12.41 -16.33
C GLY A 177 6.22 -12.97 -17.56
N GLY A 178 5.44 -14.05 -17.41
CA GLY A 178 4.67 -14.69 -18.49
C GLY A 178 3.39 -13.95 -18.91
N ILE A 179 3.01 -12.90 -18.18
CA ILE A 179 1.84 -12.09 -18.53
C ILE A 179 2.25 -11.05 -19.59
N HIS A 180 1.69 -11.20 -20.80
CA HIS A 180 1.91 -10.35 -21.98
C HIS A 180 0.61 -9.72 -22.49
N ASP A 181 0.68 -8.75 -23.40
CA ASP A 181 -0.50 -8.07 -23.96
C ASP A 181 -1.56 -9.02 -24.53
N HIS A 182 -1.15 -10.00 -25.35
CA HIS A 182 -2.07 -10.99 -25.92
C HIS A 182 -2.77 -11.82 -24.83
N THR A 183 -2.11 -12.07 -23.70
CA THR A 183 -2.72 -12.81 -22.59
C THR A 183 -3.86 -12.03 -21.93
N LEU A 184 -3.83 -10.69 -21.99
CA LEU A 184 -4.86 -9.82 -21.44
C LEU A 184 -6.16 -9.80 -22.27
N GLU A 185 -6.13 -10.23 -23.54
CA GLU A 185 -7.34 -10.38 -24.36
C GLU A 185 -8.39 -11.27 -23.68
N ARG A 186 -7.93 -12.28 -22.95
CA ARG A 186 -8.79 -13.21 -22.21
C ARG A 186 -9.57 -12.52 -21.10
N LEU A 187 -9.08 -11.41 -20.55
CA LEU A 187 -9.77 -10.66 -19.50
C LEU A 187 -11.03 -9.95 -20.00
N ALA A 188 -11.21 -9.81 -21.32
CA ALA A 188 -12.40 -9.20 -21.91
C ALA A 188 -13.71 -9.92 -21.52
N ARG A 189 -13.64 -11.21 -21.15
CA ARG A 189 -14.79 -11.99 -20.68
C ARG A 189 -15.20 -11.68 -19.23
N LEU A 190 -14.30 -11.11 -18.43
CA LEU A 190 -14.53 -10.81 -17.02
C LEU A 190 -15.30 -9.50 -16.88
N HIS A 191 -16.56 -9.48 -17.33
CA HIS A 191 -17.39 -8.26 -17.37
C HIS A 191 -17.67 -7.64 -15.98
N ARG A 192 -17.43 -8.39 -14.91
CA ARG A 192 -17.55 -7.94 -13.52
C ARG A 192 -16.24 -7.45 -12.91
N LEU A 193 -15.12 -7.53 -13.63
CA LEU A 193 -13.83 -7.06 -13.15
C LEU A 193 -13.90 -5.55 -12.85
N ARG A 194 -13.49 -5.17 -11.65
CA ARG A 194 -13.44 -3.79 -11.14
C ARG A 194 -12.04 -3.39 -10.73
N SER A 195 -11.24 -4.36 -10.28
CA SER A 195 -9.87 -4.15 -9.83
C SER A 195 -8.93 -5.15 -10.49
N LEU A 196 -7.91 -4.65 -11.17
CA LEU A 196 -6.85 -5.45 -11.79
C LEU A 196 -5.50 -5.02 -11.25
N ARG A 197 -4.72 -5.98 -10.77
CA ARG A 197 -3.33 -5.81 -10.39
C ARG A 197 -2.42 -6.66 -11.28
N LEU A 198 -1.38 -6.05 -11.82
CA LEU A 198 -0.33 -6.68 -12.60
C LEU A 198 1.01 -6.46 -11.88
N GLU A 199 1.63 -7.51 -11.36
CA GLU A 199 2.92 -7.42 -10.66
C GLU A 199 4.00 -8.21 -11.41
N GLY A 200 5.13 -7.59 -11.73
CA GLY A 200 6.26 -8.28 -12.35
C GLY A 200 5.96 -8.87 -13.73
N THR A 201 5.08 -8.22 -14.49
CA THR A 201 4.59 -8.67 -15.80
C THR A 201 5.38 -8.08 -16.97
N SER A 202 5.19 -8.66 -18.16
CA SER A 202 5.80 -8.24 -19.43
C SER A 202 4.79 -7.60 -20.39
N VAL A 203 3.74 -6.97 -19.84
CA VAL A 203 2.69 -6.24 -20.58
C VAL A 203 3.31 -4.96 -21.15
N ARG A 204 3.11 -4.65 -22.44
CA ARG A 204 3.57 -3.40 -23.08
C ARG A 204 2.41 -2.42 -23.34
N GLY A 205 1.21 -2.78 -22.91
CA GLY A 205 0.06 -1.92 -22.77
C GLY A 205 -0.91 -1.93 -23.95
N GLU A 206 -0.56 -2.49 -25.11
CA GLU A 206 -1.53 -2.76 -26.20
C GLU A 206 -2.68 -3.65 -25.70
N GLY A 207 -2.36 -4.64 -24.86
CA GLY A 207 -3.32 -5.59 -24.31
C GLY A 207 -4.19 -5.02 -23.20
N LEU A 208 -3.78 -3.89 -22.59
CA LEU A 208 -4.55 -3.27 -21.52
C LEU A 208 -5.93 -2.81 -22.01
N VAL A 209 -6.08 -2.48 -23.30
CA VAL A 209 -7.37 -2.08 -23.89
C VAL A 209 -8.45 -3.16 -23.71
N HIS A 210 -8.05 -4.44 -23.68
CA HIS A 210 -8.95 -5.57 -23.48
C HIS A 210 -9.27 -5.80 -22.00
N ALA A 211 -8.28 -5.58 -21.14
CA ALA A 211 -8.43 -5.70 -19.69
C ALA A 211 -9.29 -4.59 -19.07
N VAL A 212 -9.31 -3.42 -19.70
CA VAL A 212 -9.99 -2.22 -19.18
C VAL A 212 -11.40 -2.02 -19.75
N GLY A 213 -12.04 -3.09 -20.24
CA GLY A 213 -13.44 -3.10 -20.64
C GLY A 213 -14.32 -2.40 -19.59
N GLY A 214 -15.28 -1.57 -20.05
CA GLY A 214 -15.73 -0.30 -19.46
C GLY A 214 -16.24 -0.20 -18.01
N ALA A 215 -15.99 -1.19 -17.16
CA ALA A 215 -16.32 -1.15 -15.75
C ALA A 215 -15.10 -1.28 -14.81
N LEU A 216 -13.87 -1.41 -15.33
CA LEU A 216 -12.66 -1.37 -14.51
C LEU A 216 -12.52 0.01 -13.83
N GLN A 217 -12.29 -0.01 -12.51
CA GLN A 217 -12.20 1.18 -11.66
C GLN A 217 -10.80 1.34 -11.06
N TYR A 218 -10.10 0.24 -10.79
CA TYR A 218 -8.79 0.23 -10.15
C TYR A 218 -7.82 -0.56 -11.03
N LEU A 219 -6.74 0.08 -11.45
CA LEU A 219 -5.65 -0.55 -12.20
C LEU A 219 -4.34 -0.29 -11.46
N MET A 220 -3.67 -1.38 -11.08
CA MET A 220 -2.38 -1.32 -10.41
C MET A 220 -1.37 -2.11 -11.25
N ILE A 221 -0.25 -1.47 -11.59
CA ILE A 221 0.86 -2.06 -12.32
C ILE A 221 2.13 -1.76 -11.53
N SER A 222 2.86 -2.80 -11.13
CA SER A 222 4.04 -2.65 -10.27
C SER A 222 5.17 -3.56 -10.72
N GLY A 223 6.40 -3.02 -10.80
CA GLY A 223 7.60 -3.81 -11.11
C GLY A 223 7.54 -4.55 -12.45
N SER A 224 6.68 -4.10 -13.36
CA SER A 224 6.48 -4.68 -14.70
C SER A 224 7.33 -3.93 -15.73
N LEU A 225 7.80 -4.63 -16.77
CA LEU A 225 8.45 -4.02 -17.94
C LEU A 225 7.43 -3.38 -18.88
N VAL A 226 6.49 -2.60 -18.34
CA VAL A 226 5.56 -1.85 -19.17
C VAL A 226 6.33 -0.82 -19.96
N ARG A 227 6.47 -1.08 -21.27
CA ARG A 227 6.77 -0.04 -22.26
C ARG A 227 5.46 0.69 -22.49
N ILE A 228 5.48 2.03 -22.49
CA ILE A 228 4.30 2.81 -22.10
C ILE A 228 3.55 3.41 -23.29
N ASP A 229 3.95 3.05 -24.51
CA ASP A 229 3.15 3.30 -25.71
C ASP A 229 1.68 2.84 -25.54
N GLY A 230 1.40 1.90 -24.63
CA GLY A 230 0.04 1.48 -24.27
C GLY A 230 -0.79 2.42 -23.39
N LEU A 231 -0.23 3.35 -22.59
CA LEU A 231 -1.07 4.37 -21.91
C LEU A 231 -1.74 5.30 -22.92
N ALA A 232 -1.16 5.47 -24.11
CA ALA A 232 -1.79 6.21 -25.21
C ALA A 232 -3.02 5.50 -25.79
N CYS A 233 -3.11 4.18 -25.63
CA CYS A 233 -4.25 3.36 -26.07
C CYS A 233 -5.42 3.36 -25.07
N LEU A 234 -5.17 3.76 -23.82
CA LEU A 234 -6.14 3.80 -22.73
C LEU A 234 -7.16 4.96 -22.69
N PRO A 235 -6.93 6.18 -23.23
CA PRO A 235 -7.78 7.34 -22.95
C PRO A 235 -9.19 7.25 -23.53
N SER A 236 -9.42 6.40 -24.53
CA SER A 236 -10.75 6.17 -25.14
C SER A 236 -11.55 5.06 -24.45
N SER A 237 -10.91 4.18 -23.68
CA SER A 237 -11.54 3.03 -23.01
C SER A 237 -11.72 3.20 -21.50
N LEU A 238 -10.99 4.11 -20.84
CA LEU A 238 -10.95 4.28 -19.38
C LEU A 238 -11.99 5.24 -18.78
N SER A 239 -13.21 5.29 -19.33
CA SER A 239 -14.27 6.17 -18.80
C SER A 239 -14.82 5.78 -17.42
N SER A 240 -14.30 4.71 -16.80
CA SER A 240 -14.68 4.24 -15.47
C SER A 240 -13.53 4.19 -14.47
N LEU A 241 -12.28 4.44 -14.89
CA LEU A 241 -11.13 4.32 -14.01
C LEU A 241 -11.13 5.44 -12.96
N VAL A 242 -10.94 5.04 -11.70
CA VAL A 242 -10.91 5.91 -10.51
C VAL A 242 -9.50 6.02 -9.95
N SER A 243 -8.75 4.90 -9.97
CA SER A 243 -7.39 4.83 -9.42
C SER A 243 -6.43 4.17 -10.40
N LEU A 244 -5.25 4.75 -10.52
CA LEU A 244 -4.14 4.23 -11.32
C LEU A 244 -2.84 4.22 -10.52
N THR A 245 -2.24 3.05 -10.37
CA THR A 245 -0.91 2.89 -9.76
C THR A 245 0.06 2.36 -10.81
N LEU A 246 1.21 3.01 -10.98
CA LEU A 246 2.26 2.64 -11.94
C LEU A 246 3.65 2.61 -11.26
N ASP A 247 3.71 2.11 -10.02
CA ASP A 247 4.92 2.12 -9.20
C ASP A 247 6.05 1.31 -9.83
N GLU A 248 7.29 1.75 -9.60
CA GLU A 248 8.52 1.08 -10.06
C GLU A 248 8.51 0.74 -11.57
N SER A 249 7.74 1.51 -12.36
CA SER A 249 7.59 1.32 -13.81
C SER A 249 8.33 2.42 -14.58
N PRO A 250 8.99 2.10 -15.71
CA PRO A 250 9.78 3.08 -16.46
C PRO A 250 8.91 4.05 -17.27
N LEU A 251 8.54 5.20 -16.71
CA LEU A 251 7.64 6.23 -17.31
C LEU A 251 8.33 7.15 -18.34
N VAL A 252 7.70 7.38 -19.52
CA VAL A 252 8.06 8.49 -20.42
C VAL A 252 7.14 9.67 -20.14
N GLU A 253 7.71 10.82 -19.77
CA GLU A 253 6.94 11.96 -19.23
C GLU A 253 5.84 12.48 -20.16
N GLY A 254 6.06 12.43 -21.47
CA GLY A 254 5.08 12.89 -22.47
C GLY A 254 3.73 12.16 -22.38
N GLU A 255 3.71 10.95 -21.85
CA GLU A 255 2.51 10.12 -21.75
C GLU A 255 1.61 10.54 -20.58
N LEU A 256 2.15 11.24 -19.58
CA LEU A 256 1.37 11.81 -18.49
C LEU A 256 0.37 12.86 -18.98
N ALA A 257 0.57 13.41 -20.20
CA ALA A 257 -0.40 14.28 -20.84
C ALA A 257 -1.75 13.57 -21.10
N HIS A 258 -1.78 12.25 -21.23
CA HIS A 258 -3.02 11.50 -21.41
C HIS A 258 -3.93 11.56 -20.18
N LEU A 259 -3.35 11.69 -18.97
CA LEU A 259 -4.10 11.83 -17.72
C LEU A 259 -4.97 13.10 -17.69
N GLN A 260 -4.62 14.13 -18.46
CA GLN A 260 -5.42 15.36 -18.60
C GLN A 260 -6.81 15.09 -19.18
N ARG A 261 -6.97 13.99 -19.92
CA ARG A 261 -8.25 13.59 -20.54
C ARG A 261 -9.04 12.61 -19.67
N MET A 262 -8.46 12.13 -18.57
CA MET A 262 -9.07 11.14 -17.69
C MET A 262 -9.91 11.85 -16.63
N THR A 263 -11.20 12.04 -16.91
CA THR A 263 -12.11 12.85 -16.10
C THR A 263 -12.67 12.14 -14.86
N ARG A 264 -12.20 10.93 -14.55
CA ARG A 264 -12.66 10.16 -13.38
C ARG A 264 -11.53 9.61 -12.53
N VAL A 265 -10.28 9.78 -12.94
CA VAL A 265 -9.15 9.38 -12.10
C VAL A 265 -9.00 10.41 -10.99
N HIS A 266 -9.12 9.93 -9.76
CA HIS A 266 -8.99 10.72 -8.55
C HIS A 266 -7.69 10.40 -7.81
N THR A 267 -7.19 9.17 -7.94
CA THR A 267 -5.98 8.69 -7.26
C THR A 267 -4.95 8.24 -8.29
N LEU A 268 -3.72 8.74 -8.14
CA LEU A 268 -2.58 8.41 -9.00
C LEU A 268 -1.34 8.17 -8.15
N GLU A 269 -0.74 7.00 -8.29
CA GLU A 269 0.48 6.60 -7.58
C GLU A 269 1.59 6.31 -8.61
N LEU A 270 2.72 7.00 -8.46
CA LEU A 270 3.88 6.94 -9.36
C LEU A 270 5.17 6.77 -8.54
N THR A 271 5.11 6.00 -7.46
CA THR A 271 6.21 5.85 -6.49
C THR A 271 7.43 5.19 -7.14
N ASN A 272 8.62 5.70 -6.81
CA ASN A 272 9.91 5.21 -7.33
C ASN A 272 9.98 5.16 -8.88
N THR A 273 9.33 6.11 -9.56
CA THR A 273 9.39 6.25 -11.02
C THR A 273 10.37 7.36 -11.43
N SER A 274 10.62 7.49 -12.74
CA SER A 274 11.52 8.50 -13.32
C SER A 274 10.87 9.89 -13.54
N VAL A 275 9.75 10.18 -12.87
CA VAL A 275 9.04 11.46 -13.02
C VAL A 275 9.90 12.63 -12.53
N THR A 276 9.98 13.69 -13.33
CA THR A 276 10.65 14.96 -12.98
C THR A 276 9.63 16.10 -12.82
N ASP A 277 10.13 17.32 -12.59
CA ASP A 277 9.32 18.54 -12.53
C ASP A 277 8.47 18.77 -13.79
N GLU A 278 8.95 18.33 -14.97
CA GLU A 278 8.19 18.44 -16.22
C GLU A 278 7.01 17.46 -16.25
N GLY A 279 7.21 16.23 -15.78
CA GLY A 279 6.10 15.29 -15.55
C GLY A 279 5.06 15.86 -14.57
N ALA A 280 5.49 16.45 -13.45
CA ALA A 280 4.58 17.11 -12.50
C ALA A 280 3.82 18.30 -13.13
N ARG A 281 4.45 19.05 -14.04
CA ARG A 281 3.76 20.10 -14.81
C ARG A 281 2.62 19.54 -15.65
N LEU A 282 2.81 18.38 -16.28
CA LEU A 282 1.77 17.72 -17.07
C LEU A 282 0.62 17.19 -16.20
N LEU A 283 0.96 16.62 -15.03
CA LEU A 283 0.00 16.13 -14.03
C LEU A 283 -0.84 17.25 -13.42
N ALA A 284 -0.28 18.44 -13.23
CA ALA A 284 -0.99 19.59 -12.67
C ALA A 284 -2.19 20.04 -13.54
N ALA A 285 -2.27 19.59 -14.79
CA ALA A 285 -3.40 19.84 -15.68
C ALA A 285 -4.50 18.75 -15.62
N ALA A 286 -4.33 17.69 -14.81
CA ALA A 286 -5.36 16.68 -14.60
C ALA A 286 -6.50 17.25 -13.72
N PRO A 287 -7.74 17.37 -14.25
CA PRO A 287 -8.78 18.18 -13.62
C PRO A 287 -9.42 17.53 -12.39
N THR A 288 -9.31 16.21 -12.25
CA THR A 288 -10.01 15.43 -11.22
C THR A 288 -9.13 14.82 -10.16
N LEU A 289 -7.80 14.98 -10.27
CA LEU A 289 -6.87 14.35 -9.36
C LEU A 289 -6.97 14.96 -7.96
N ARG A 290 -7.20 14.10 -6.97
CA ARG A 290 -7.34 14.42 -5.55
C ARG A 290 -6.22 13.83 -4.72
N GLU A 291 -5.69 12.69 -5.12
CA GLU A 291 -4.64 11.98 -4.40
C GLU A 291 -3.51 11.70 -5.37
N LEU A 292 -2.31 12.16 -5.01
CA LEU A 292 -1.12 12.03 -5.84
C LEU A 292 0.07 11.59 -4.98
N ASP A 293 0.67 10.46 -5.33
CA ASP A 293 1.93 10.00 -4.76
C ASP A 293 3.05 10.10 -5.81
N LEU A 294 4.06 10.91 -5.51
CA LEU A 294 5.29 11.11 -6.28
C LEU A 294 6.54 10.75 -5.45
N SER A 295 6.40 9.89 -4.45
CA SER A 295 7.49 9.52 -3.55
C SER A 295 8.65 8.85 -4.31
N GLY A 296 9.89 9.17 -3.95
CA GLY A 296 11.09 8.57 -4.54
C GLY A 296 11.32 8.92 -6.01
N THR A 297 10.69 9.98 -6.51
CA THR A 297 10.87 10.50 -7.88
C THR A 297 11.92 11.62 -7.93
N ALA A 298 12.24 12.11 -9.13
CA ALA A 298 13.20 13.20 -9.36
C ALA A 298 12.57 14.61 -9.19
N ILE A 299 11.60 14.72 -8.30
CA ILE A 299 10.86 15.95 -8.02
C ILE A 299 11.67 16.92 -7.16
N SER A 300 11.62 18.20 -7.52
CA SER A 300 12.26 19.31 -6.81
C SER A 300 11.26 20.40 -6.41
N ASP A 301 11.77 21.50 -5.86
CA ASP A 301 10.97 22.70 -5.56
C ASP A 301 10.26 23.27 -6.81
N GLY A 302 10.82 23.05 -8.01
CA GLY A 302 10.22 23.48 -9.28
C GLY A 302 8.85 22.84 -9.55
N ALA A 303 8.70 21.54 -9.30
CA ALA A 303 7.42 20.85 -9.40
C ALA A 303 6.36 21.44 -8.45
N CYS A 304 6.76 21.84 -7.24
CA CYS A 304 5.84 22.35 -6.23
C CYS A 304 5.09 23.59 -6.72
N ALA A 305 5.67 24.42 -7.59
CA ALA A 305 5.00 25.56 -8.21
C ALA A 305 3.86 25.14 -9.18
N HIS A 306 3.96 23.94 -9.78
CA HIS A 306 2.90 23.36 -10.60
C HIS A 306 1.85 22.67 -9.73
N LEU A 307 2.27 21.79 -8.81
CA LEU A 307 1.40 21.06 -7.89
C LEU A 307 0.59 22.00 -6.99
N GLY A 308 1.20 23.13 -6.58
CA GLY A 308 0.58 24.21 -5.81
C GLY A 308 -0.70 24.80 -6.43
N ARG A 309 -0.95 24.55 -7.73
CA ARG A 309 -2.12 25.06 -8.48
C ARG A 309 -3.23 24.04 -8.66
N MET A 310 -3.06 22.80 -8.17
CA MET A 310 -4.06 21.75 -8.33
C MET A 310 -5.24 21.96 -7.38
N ALA A 311 -6.31 22.58 -7.90
CA ALA A 311 -7.46 23.00 -7.08
C ALA A 311 -8.26 21.85 -6.45
N ALA A 312 -8.14 20.63 -6.98
CA ALA A 312 -8.82 19.44 -6.50
C ALA A 312 -7.94 18.57 -5.57
N LEU A 313 -6.65 18.86 -5.44
CA LEU A 313 -5.70 18.01 -4.70
C LEU A 313 -5.97 18.08 -3.19
N GLU A 314 -6.21 16.91 -2.59
CA GLU A 314 -6.52 16.69 -1.18
C GLU A 314 -5.38 15.97 -0.43
N THR A 315 -4.67 15.07 -1.12
CA THR A 315 -3.58 14.26 -0.57
C THR A 315 -2.38 14.34 -1.51
N LEU A 316 -1.21 14.70 -0.97
CA LEU A 316 0.04 14.75 -1.73
C LEU A 316 1.16 14.08 -0.94
N SER A 317 1.86 13.13 -1.56
CA SER A 317 3.07 12.53 -1.01
C SER A 317 4.28 12.89 -1.89
N LEU A 318 5.32 13.44 -1.26
CA LEU A 318 6.59 13.83 -1.88
C LEU A 318 7.77 13.21 -1.12
N ASP A 319 7.56 12.06 -0.51
CA ASP A 319 8.58 11.43 0.33
C ASP A 319 9.85 11.14 -0.47
N ARG A 320 11.02 11.33 0.15
CA ARG A 320 12.33 11.02 -0.43
C ARG A 320 12.57 11.71 -1.78
N THR A 321 12.04 12.91 -1.96
CA THR A 321 12.30 13.80 -3.12
C THR A 321 13.30 14.91 -2.75
N ALA A 322 13.70 15.72 -3.73
CA ALA A 322 14.62 16.85 -3.53
C ALA A 322 13.92 18.13 -3.04
N VAL A 323 12.70 18.03 -2.52
CA VAL A 323 11.91 19.17 -2.03
C VAL A 323 12.53 19.76 -0.76
N THR A 324 12.54 21.08 -0.68
CA THR A 324 13.05 21.88 0.43
C THR A 324 11.99 22.86 0.95
N ASP A 325 12.38 23.72 1.90
CA ASP A 325 11.54 24.81 2.39
C ASP A 325 11.00 25.71 1.27
N ALA A 326 11.70 25.83 0.13
CA ALA A 326 11.25 26.67 -0.97
C ALA A 326 10.03 26.07 -1.69
N GLY A 327 10.03 24.77 -1.96
CA GLY A 327 8.91 24.06 -2.56
C GLY A 327 7.67 24.06 -1.66
N VAL A 328 7.87 23.85 -0.36
CA VAL A 328 6.78 23.84 0.64
C VAL A 328 5.96 25.14 0.64
N ARG A 329 6.57 26.29 0.35
CA ARG A 329 5.83 27.57 0.24
C ARG A 329 4.76 27.56 -0.84
N HIS A 330 4.98 26.83 -1.93
CA HIS A 330 3.98 26.68 -2.98
C HIS A 330 2.82 25.76 -2.56
N LEU A 331 3.12 24.76 -1.73
CA LEU A 331 2.13 23.76 -1.27
C LEU A 331 1.23 24.29 -0.15
N ALA A 332 1.70 25.25 0.65
CA ALA A 332 0.92 25.85 1.74
C ALA A 332 -0.43 26.43 1.28
N ASN A 333 -0.51 26.88 0.03
CA ASN A 333 -1.67 27.56 -0.54
C ASN A 333 -2.59 26.66 -1.39
N VAL A 334 -2.36 25.34 -1.41
CA VAL A 334 -3.22 24.42 -2.17
C VAL A 334 -4.62 24.41 -1.53
N PRO A 335 -5.69 24.79 -2.27
CA PRO A 335 -6.98 25.13 -1.66
C PRO A 335 -7.74 23.98 -0.99
N ARG A 336 -7.35 22.72 -1.26
CA ARG A 336 -8.03 21.54 -0.72
C ARG A 336 -7.09 20.54 -0.07
N LEU A 337 -5.79 20.83 0.00
CA LEU A 337 -4.80 19.91 0.52
C LEU A 337 -5.03 19.70 2.01
N ARG A 338 -5.35 18.47 2.41
CA ARG A 338 -5.61 18.04 3.78
C ARG A 338 -4.46 17.23 4.35
N PHE A 339 -3.80 16.43 3.51
CA PHE A 339 -2.66 15.61 3.89
C PHE A 339 -1.46 15.90 3.00
N LEU A 340 -0.30 16.14 3.62
CA LEU A 340 0.97 16.34 2.94
C LEU A 340 2.05 15.46 3.59
N SER A 341 2.64 14.55 2.82
CA SER A 341 3.81 13.78 3.26
C SER A 341 5.09 14.34 2.67
N LEU A 342 6.06 14.61 3.54
CA LEU A 342 7.38 15.16 3.21
C LEU A 342 8.50 14.31 3.82
N ALA A 343 8.23 13.02 4.09
CA ALA A 343 9.17 12.20 4.82
C ALA A 343 10.48 12.00 4.04
N GLY A 344 11.62 12.11 4.71
CA GLY A 344 12.94 11.97 4.07
C GLY A 344 13.30 13.10 3.08
N THR A 345 12.65 14.27 3.17
CA THR A 345 12.99 15.46 2.36
C THR A 345 13.92 16.43 3.09
N GLY A 346 14.40 17.45 2.39
CA GLY A 346 15.30 18.49 2.93
C GLY A 346 14.61 19.59 3.76
N VAL A 347 13.37 19.37 4.20
CA VAL A 347 12.54 20.39 4.88
C VAL A 347 13.03 20.65 6.31
N THR A 348 13.07 21.93 6.70
CA THR A 348 13.47 22.43 8.03
C THR A 348 12.32 23.15 8.73
N ASP A 349 12.59 23.72 9.91
CA ASP A 349 11.64 24.58 10.64
C ASP A 349 11.09 25.75 9.80
N ARG A 350 11.82 26.21 8.76
CA ARG A 350 11.33 27.27 7.86
C ARG A 350 10.20 26.79 6.94
N GLY A 351 10.30 25.57 6.43
CA GLY A 351 9.22 24.95 5.67
C GLY A 351 8.01 24.67 6.55
N ALA A 352 8.22 24.14 7.76
CA ALA A 352 7.16 23.96 8.75
C ALA A 352 6.46 25.30 9.08
N ALA A 353 7.20 26.40 9.24
CA ALA A 353 6.64 27.73 9.44
C ALA A 353 5.80 28.21 8.24
N SER A 354 6.15 27.81 7.01
CA SER A 354 5.36 28.18 5.81
C SER A 354 4.02 27.46 5.74
N LEU A 355 3.91 26.25 6.32
CA LEU A 355 2.66 25.49 6.39
C LEU A 355 1.67 26.03 7.43
N VAL A 356 2.12 26.86 8.38
CA VAL A 356 1.26 27.50 9.40
C VAL A 356 0.18 28.39 8.77
N ASP A 357 0.46 28.93 7.58
CA ASP A 357 -0.46 29.80 6.84
C ASP A 357 -1.46 29.01 5.98
N SER A 358 -1.34 27.68 5.92
CA SER A 358 -2.29 26.86 5.19
C SER A 358 -3.69 26.90 5.82
N THR A 359 -4.71 27.14 5.00
CA THR A 359 -6.10 27.21 5.44
C THR A 359 -6.81 25.86 5.48
N CYS A 360 -6.22 24.83 4.86
CA CYS A 360 -6.89 23.55 4.62
C CYS A 360 -6.10 22.35 5.11
N LEU A 361 -4.78 22.48 5.32
CA LEU A 361 -3.94 21.37 5.75
C LEU A 361 -4.34 20.91 7.15
N GLN A 362 -4.58 19.60 7.29
CA GLN A 362 -4.99 18.97 8.54
C GLN A 362 -3.88 18.09 9.10
N GLN A 363 -3.14 17.42 8.22
CA GLN A 363 -2.15 16.41 8.58
C GLN A 363 -0.87 16.61 7.78
N VAL A 364 0.27 16.41 8.43
CA VAL A 364 1.58 16.41 7.80
C VAL A 364 2.44 15.27 8.33
N ASP A 365 3.16 14.60 7.44
CA ASP A 365 4.21 13.66 7.79
C ASP A 365 5.58 14.31 7.59
N LEU A 366 6.39 14.27 8.64
CA LEU A 366 7.72 14.89 8.70
C LEU A 366 8.79 13.88 9.14
N HIS A 367 8.52 12.58 9.03
CA HIS A 367 9.49 11.55 9.37
C HIS A 367 10.80 11.75 8.59
N ASP A 368 11.95 11.57 9.23
CA ASP A 368 13.26 11.73 8.59
C ASP A 368 13.51 13.07 7.87
N THR A 369 12.88 14.15 8.33
CA THR A 369 13.19 15.54 7.92
C THR A 369 14.13 16.24 8.91
N GLN A 370 14.53 17.48 8.59
CA GLN A 370 15.34 18.34 9.47
C GLN A 370 14.47 19.27 10.35
N VAL A 371 13.16 19.04 10.45
CA VAL A 371 12.27 19.79 11.33
C VAL A 371 12.60 19.44 12.80
N THR A 372 12.69 20.45 13.65
CA THR A 372 12.96 20.28 15.07
C THR A 372 11.65 20.19 15.88
N PRO A 373 11.70 19.83 17.18
CA PRO A 373 10.53 19.94 18.05
C PRO A 373 9.89 21.33 18.07
N THR A 374 10.67 22.39 17.78
CA THR A 374 10.17 23.76 17.67
C THR A 374 9.25 23.92 16.46
N GLY A 375 9.66 23.45 15.29
CA GLY A 375 8.83 23.45 14.08
C GLY A 375 7.55 22.62 14.24
N VAL A 376 7.65 21.43 14.86
CA VAL A 376 6.48 20.61 15.20
C VAL A 376 5.51 21.36 16.12
N ALA A 377 6.03 22.11 17.11
CA ALA A 377 5.19 22.91 18.00
C ALA A 377 4.45 24.05 17.28
N LEU A 378 5.03 24.64 16.22
CA LEU A 378 4.36 25.65 15.40
C LEU A 378 3.14 25.07 14.68
N LEU A 379 3.29 23.89 14.09
CA LEU A 379 2.20 23.19 13.38
C LEU A 379 1.07 22.81 14.33
N ARG A 380 1.40 22.26 15.50
CA ARG A 380 0.42 21.91 16.54
C ARG A 380 -0.36 23.12 17.06
N LYS A 381 0.27 24.29 17.18
CA LYS A 381 -0.42 25.54 17.53
C LYS A 381 -1.51 25.92 16.51
N ARG A 382 -1.37 25.48 15.26
CA ARG A 382 -2.38 25.61 14.20
C ARG A 382 -3.29 24.40 14.01
N LYS A 383 -3.25 23.44 14.92
CA LYS A 383 -4.03 22.19 14.85
C LYS A 383 -3.73 21.36 13.60
N ILE A 384 -2.55 21.52 13.02
CA ILE A 384 -2.03 20.61 12.00
C ILE A 384 -1.44 19.41 12.76
N TYR A 385 -2.01 18.23 12.54
CA TYR A 385 -1.58 16.99 13.16
C TYR A 385 -0.32 16.46 12.48
N VAL A 386 0.71 16.15 13.27
CA VAL A 386 1.95 15.56 12.75
C VAL A 386 1.83 14.05 12.92
N VAL A 387 1.63 13.34 11.80
CA VAL A 387 1.35 11.89 11.77
C VAL A 387 2.55 11.10 12.25
N ARG A 388 3.72 11.38 11.68
CA ARG A 388 5.02 10.90 12.16
C ARG A 388 5.96 12.09 12.33
N ALA A 389 6.55 12.19 13.52
CA ALA A 389 7.50 13.24 13.84
C ALA A 389 8.90 12.92 13.26
N PRO A 390 9.74 13.95 13.06
CA PRO A 390 11.15 13.76 12.72
C PRO A 390 11.85 12.86 13.75
N ARG A 391 12.78 12.00 13.33
CA ARG A 391 13.59 11.23 14.29
C ARG A 391 14.36 12.20 15.18
N ARG A 392 14.40 11.92 16.49
CA ARG A 392 15.35 12.59 17.38
C ARG A 392 16.75 12.16 16.93
N GLY A 393 17.41 13.00 16.14
CA GLY A 393 18.77 12.72 15.69
C GLY A 393 19.69 12.51 16.88
N ASN A 394 20.48 11.44 16.83
CA ASN A 394 21.71 11.33 17.60
C ASN A 394 22.44 12.66 17.50
N ALA A 395 22.72 13.28 18.66
CA ALA A 395 23.56 14.45 18.72
C ALA A 395 24.84 14.15 17.92
N VAL A 396 25.10 14.93 16.88
CA VAL A 396 26.43 14.98 16.28
C VAL A 396 27.38 15.30 17.44
N PRO A 397 28.38 14.46 17.76
CA PRO A 397 29.33 14.82 18.79
C PRO A 397 30.01 16.11 18.32
N ALA A 398 29.97 17.14 19.16
CA ALA A 398 30.71 18.36 18.91
C ALA A 398 32.18 17.98 18.67
N SER A 399 32.68 18.34 17.48
CA SER A 399 34.08 18.19 17.08
C SER A 399 35.02 18.94 17.99
#